data_AF-A0A2M8QS89-F1
#
_entry.id   AF-A0A2M8QS89-F1
#
_cell.length_a   1.000
_cell.length_b   1.000
_cell.length_c   1.000
_cell.angle_alpha   90.00
_cell.angle_beta   90.00
_cell.angle_gamma   90.00
#
_symmetry.space_group_name_H-M   'P 1'
#
loop_
_entity.id
_entity.type
_entity.pdbx_description
1 polymer ?
#
loop_
_entity_poly.entity_id
_entity_poly.type
_entity_poly.pdbx_seq_one_letter_code
_entity_poly.pdbx_strand_id
1 'polypeptide(L)'
;MTKFVFDASIFVRPGHETDPGEYSDETRAEIAKLRVLYPELAHWGDLALGGAFGEMSEDVLSISWAHFLFETREEFFLGYCCWRQTRGDWHGGIDFDRLEALTDWK
;
A
#
# COMPACT_ATOMS: atom_id res chain seq x y z
N MET A 1 -1.64 -12.02 -21.40
CA MET A 1 -0.85 -11.18 -20.49
C MET A 1 -1.24 -11.58 -19.09
N THR A 2 -0.31 -12.10 -18.30
CA THR A 2 -0.54 -12.41 -16.88
C THR A 2 -0.72 -11.09 -16.15
N LYS A 3 -1.90 -10.89 -15.56
CA LYS A 3 -2.19 -9.72 -14.72
C LYS A 3 -1.20 -9.71 -13.56
N PHE A 4 -0.54 -8.59 -13.31
CA PHE A 4 0.29 -8.42 -12.12
C PHE A 4 -0.58 -8.63 -10.87
N VAL A 5 -0.13 -9.47 -9.95
CA VAL A 5 -0.82 -9.71 -8.68
C VAL A 5 0.07 -9.19 -7.58
N PHE A 6 -0.43 -8.24 -6.81
CA PHE A 6 0.29 -7.65 -5.70
C PHE A 6 0.55 -8.69 -4.60
N ASP A 7 1.80 -8.86 -4.21
CA ASP A 7 2.27 -9.77 -3.16
C ASP A 7 2.37 -9.05 -1.81
N ALA A 8 1.52 -9.46 -0.87
CA ALA A 8 1.47 -8.92 0.49
C ALA A 8 2.72 -9.25 1.30
N SER A 9 3.43 -10.33 0.98
CA SER A 9 4.58 -10.82 1.76
C SER A 9 5.79 -9.86 1.75
N ILE A 10 5.74 -8.82 0.93
CA ILE A 10 6.72 -7.73 0.95
C ILE A 10 6.51 -6.78 2.14
N PHE A 11 5.28 -6.66 2.63
CA PHE A 11 4.89 -5.71 3.68
C PHE A 11 4.61 -6.38 5.02
N VAL A 12 4.58 -7.71 5.05
CA VAL A 12 4.40 -8.49 6.28
C VAL A 12 5.28 -9.72 6.27
N ARG A 13 5.44 -10.34 7.43
CA ARG A 13 6.15 -11.62 7.51
C ARG A 13 5.39 -12.70 6.72
N PRO A 14 6.10 -13.58 6.01
CA PRO A 14 5.47 -14.70 5.32
C PRO A 14 4.57 -15.53 6.25
N GLY A 15 3.35 -15.82 5.80
CA GLY A 15 2.31 -16.50 6.58
C GLY A 15 1.34 -15.58 7.32
N HIS A 16 1.53 -14.26 7.26
CA HIS A 16 0.66 -13.24 7.87
C HIS A 16 -0.04 -12.34 6.83
N GLU A 17 -0.03 -12.73 5.56
CA GLU A 17 -0.53 -11.94 4.41
C GLU A 17 -2.01 -11.59 4.52
N THR A 18 -2.79 -12.43 5.22
CA THR A 18 -4.24 -12.27 5.40
C THR A 18 -4.62 -11.85 6.83
N ASP A 19 -3.64 -11.57 7.67
CA ASP A 19 -3.90 -11.30 9.08
C ASP A 19 -4.57 -9.93 9.27
N PRO A 20 -5.49 -9.82 10.26
CA PRO A 20 -6.15 -8.56 10.57
C PRO A 20 -5.25 -7.54 11.27
N GLY A 21 -4.11 -7.99 11.82
CA GLY A 21 -3.21 -7.14 12.60
C GLY A 21 -3.79 -6.63 13.92
N GLU A 22 -2.92 -6.07 14.75
CA GLU A 22 -3.29 -5.44 16.03
C GLU A 22 -3.50 -3.93 15.84
N TYR A 23 -4.53 -3.55 15.09
CA TYR A 23 -4.90 -2.15 14.87
C TYR A 23 -5.95 -1.66 15.86
N SER A 24 -5.98 -0.35 16.11
CA SER A 24 -7.11 0.29 16.78
C SER A 24 -8.36 0.24 15.90
N ASP A 25 -9.55 0.40 16.50
CA ASP A 25 -10.80 0.39 15.74
C ASP A 25 -10.88 1.59 14.76
N GLU A 26 -10.27 2.71 15.10
CA GLU A 26 -10.09 3.86 14.21
C GLU A 26 -9.24 3.50 12.99
N THR A 27 -8.08 2.89 13.21
CA THR A 27 -7.18 2.49 12.11
C THR A 27 -7.84 1.41 11.24
N ARG A 28 -8.58 0.47 11.83
CA ARG A 28 -9.37 -0.51 11.06
C ARG A 28 -10.42 0.16 10.18
N ALA A 29 -11.09 1.20 10.67
CA ALA A 29 -12.05 1.95 9.86
C ALA A 29 -11.38 2.66 8.67
N GLU A 30 -10.16 3.17 8.84
CA GLU A 30 -9.36 3.76 7.76
C GLU A 30 -8.89 2.70 6.75
N ILE A 31 -8.38 1.56 7.21
CA ILE A 31 -7.99 0.44 6.35
C ILE A 31 -9.18 -0.08 5.52
N ALA A 32 -10.38 -0.12 6.13
CA ALA A 32 -11.60 -0.47 5.40
C ALA A 32 -11.88 0.50 4.23
N LYS A 33 -11.61 1.80 4.40
CA LYS A 33 -11.71 2.79 3.30
C LYS A 33 -10.66 2.53 2.22
N LEU A 34 -9.42 2.25 2.59
CA LEU A 34 -8.36 1.88 1.64
C LEU A 34 -8.77 0.67 0.80
N ARG A 35 -9.37 -0.36 1.41
CA ARG A 35 -9.82 -1.56 0.71
C ARG A 35 -10.88 -1.26 -0.36
N VAL A 36 -11.72 -0.25 -0.13
CA VAL A 36 -12.71 0.22 -1.13
C VAL A 36 -12.02 0.97 -2.26
N LEU A 37 -11.01 1.79 -1.96
CA LEU A 37 -10.26 2.56 -2.97
C LEU A 37 -9.34 1.69 -3.84
N TYR A 38 -8.78 0.62 -3.26
CA TYR A 38 -7.77 -0.25 -3.88
C TYR A 38 -8.23 -1.72 -3.94
N PRO A 39 -9.23 -2.05 -4.78
CA PRO A 39 -9.71 -3.43 -4.96
C PRO A 39 -8.62 -4.39 -5.48
N GLU A 40 -7.55 -3.87 -6.07
CA GLU A 40 -6.36 -4.63 -6.49
C GLU A 40 -5.63 -5.30 -5.32
N LEU A 41 -5.81 -4.78 -4.10
CA LEU A 41 -5.22 -5.27 -2.85
C LEU A 41 -6.26 -5.99 -1.99
N ALA A 42 -7.46 -6.28 -2.50
CA ALA A 42 -8.56 -6.83 -1.71
C ALA A 42 -8.26 -8.21 -1.10
N HIS A 43 -7.32 -8.96 -1.66
CA HIS A 43 -6.85 -10.24 -1.12
C HIS A 43 -5.85 -10.10 0.04
N TRP A 44 -5.36 -8.89 0.33
CA TRP A 44 -4.48 -8.63 1.46
C TRP A 44 -5.26 -8.55 2.76
N GLY A 45 -4.67 -9.01 3.86
CA GLY A 45 -5.14 -8.76 5.22
C GLY A 45 -4.96 -7.30 5.60
N ASP A 46 -5.63 -6.89 6.67
CA ASP A 46 -5.52 -5.53 7.18
C ASP A 46 -4.08 -5.21 7.63
N LEU A 47 -3.35 -6.21 8.16
CA LEU A 47 -1.93 -6.06 8.52
C LEU A 47 -1.07 -5.66 7.33
N ALA A 48 -1.27 -6.32 6.18
CA ALA A 48 -0.49 -6.04 4.98
C ALA A 48 -0.89 -4.73 4.33
N LEU A 49 -2.19 -4.45 4.24
CA LEU A 49 -2.68 -3.20 3.67
C LEU A 49 -2.29 -2.00 4.53
N GLY A 50 -2.43 -2.11 5.85
CA GLY A 50 -2.04 -1.09 6.80
C GLY A 50 -0.52 -0.90 6.84
N GLY A 51 0.26 -1.98 6.87
CA GLY A 51 1.73 -1.93 6.80
C GLY A 51 2.23 -1.21 5.55
N ALA A 52 1.71 -1.60 4.36
CA ALA A 52 2.09 -0.97 3.10
C ALA A 52 1.77 0.53 3.07
N PHE A 53 0.60 0.92 3.59
CA PHE A 53 0.19 2.32 3.65
C PHE A 53 1.00 3.14 4.66
N GLY A 54 1.35 2.55 5.80
CA GLY A 54 2.21 3.17 6.80
C GLY A 54 3.62 3.39 6.26
N GLU A 55 4.22 2.35 5.67
CA GLU A 55 5.54 2.48 5.04
C GLU A 55 5.54 3.51 3.91
N MET A 56 4.50 3.54 3.07
CA MET A 56 4.36 4.57 2.04
C MET A 56 4.28 5.99 2.65
N SER A 57 3.49 6.13 3.73
CA SER A 57 3.34 7.41 4.43
C SER A 57 4.70 7.94 4.94
N GLU A 58 5.55 7.04 5.44
CA GLU A 58 6.88 7.40 5.93
C GLU A 58 7.86 7.64 4.77
N ASP A 59 7.98 6.69 3.84
CA ASP A 59 8.99 6.70 2.77
C ASP A 59 8.73 7.79 1.72
N VAL A 60 7.47 8.07 1.39
CA VAL A 60 7.08 9.04 0.35
C VAL A 60 6.78 10.40 0.97
N LEU A 61 5.98 10.43 2.04
CA LEU A 61 5.41 11.67 2.59
C LEU A 61 6.11 12.16 3.86
N SER A 62 7.03 11.36 4.44
CA SER A 62 7.73 11.67 5.69
C SER A 62 6.80 11.95 6.87
N ILE A 63 5.68 11.23 6.94
CA ILE A 63 4.69 11.28 8.04
C ILE A 63 4.35 9.87 8.50
N SER A 64 3.93 9.73 9.77
CA SER A 64 3.64 8.41 10.34
C SER A 64 2.42 7.72 9.70
N TRP A 65 1.43 8.50 9.27
CA TRP A 65 0.21 7.97 8.66
C TRP A 65 -0.53 9.08 7.90
N ALA A 66 -0.77 8.85 6.60
CA ALA A 66 -1.37 9.85 5.73
C ALA A 66 -2.90 9.91 5.84
N HIS A 67 -3.42 10.45 6.95
CA HIS A 67 -4.86 10.51 7.24
C HIS A 67 -5.72 11.19 6.16
N PHE A 68 -5.13 11.99 5.28
CA PHE A 68 -5.81 12.70 4.20
C PHE A 68 -6.00 11.86 2.93
N LEU A 69 -5.44 10.64 2.84
CA LEU A 69 -5.50 9.78 1.65
C LEU A 69 -6.63 8.73 1.69
N PHE A 70 -7.64 8.94 2.53
CA PHE A 70 -8.80 8.05 2.63
C PHE A 70 -10.04 8.56 1.87
N GLU A 71 -9.96 9.76 1.30
CA GLU A 71 -11.08 10.38 0.57
C GLU A 71 -11.03 10.12 -0.93
N THR A 72 -9.82 9.99 -1.48
CA THR A 72 -9.57 9.85 -2.91
C THR A 72 -8.60 8.72 -3.19
N ARG A 73 -8.82 8.03 -4.31
CA ARG A 73 -7.91 7.00 -4.81
C ARG A 73 -6.70 7.70 -5.45
N GLU A 74 -5.52 7.44 -4.90
CA GLU A 74 -4.26 7.93 -5.43
C GLU A 74 -3.47 6.80 -6.10
N GLU A 75 -3.12 6.95 -7.38
CA GLU A 75 -2.42 5.90 -8.11
C GLU A 75 -0.98 5.68 -7.63
N PHE A 76 -0.34 6.70 -7.07
CA PHE A 76 1.02 6.57 -6.55
C PHE A 76 1.13 5.54 -5.42
N PHE A 77 0.04 5.25 -4.68
CA PHE A 77 0.05 4.18 -3.67
C PHE A 77 0.22 2.80 -4.30
N LEU A 78 -0.51 2.50 -5.37
CA LEU A 78 -0.33 1.26 -6.13
C LEU A 78 1.04 1.23 -6.84
N GLY A 79 1.48 2.39 -7.33
CA GLY A 79 2.83 2.59 -7.84
C GLY A 79 3.90 2.22 -6.81
N TYR A 80 3.76 2.71 -5.57
CA TYR A 80 4.65 2.39 -4.46
C TYR A 80 4.64 0.89 -4.13
N CYS A 81 3.46 0.29 -4.03
CA CYS A 81 3.33 -1.15 -3.81
C CYS A 81 4.02 -1.98 -4.91
N CYS A 82 3.89 -1.55 -6.17
CA CYS A 82 4.55 -2.18 -7.30
C CYS A 82 6.08 -1.97 -7.25
N TRP A 83 6.53 -0.76 -6.90
CA TRP A 83 7.95 -0.45 -6.73
C TRP A 83 8.60 -1.37 -5.70
N ARG A 84 8.02 -1.45 -4.49
CA ARG A 84 8.56 -2.29 -3.40
C ARG A 84 8.71 -3.75 -3.81
N GLN A 85 7.80 -4.27 -4.64
CA GLN A 85 7.84 -5.65 -5.13
C GLN A 85 8.83 -5.89 -6.28
N THR A 86 9.11 -4.87 -7.10
CA THR A 86 9.91 -5.04 -8.34
C THR A 86 11.33 -4.51 -8.21
N ARG A 87 11.54 -3.51 -7.35
CA ARG A 87 12.75 -2.69 -7.25
C ARG A 87 13.31 -2.62 -5.83
N GLY A 88 12.57 -3.11 -4.83
CA GLY A 88 12.96 -3.04 -3.42
C GLY A 88 12.63 -1.68 -2.80
N ASP A 89 13.44 -1.24 -1.84
CA ASP A 89 13.14 -0.05 -1.01
C ASP A 89 13.02 1.24 -1.83
N TRP A 90 12.15 2.13 -1.37
CA TRP A 90 11.96 3.45 -1.97
C TRP A 90 12.84 4.48 -1.26
N HIS A 91 13.58 5.27 -2.04
CA HIS A 91 14.41 6.37 -1.53
C HIS A 91 14.16 7.68 -2.30
N GLY A 92 13.05 7.76 -3.03
CA GLY A 92 12.73 8.90 -3.90
C GLY A 92 12.06 10.07 -3.18
N GLY A 93 11.60 9.89 -1.94
CA GLY A 93 10.79 10.88 -1.24
C GLY A 93 9.50 11.19 -2.00
N ILE A 94 9.11 12.46 -2.03
CA ILE A 94 7.89 12.97 -2.69
C ILE A 94 8.13 13.05 -4.22
N ASP A 95 8.19 11.91 -4.89
CA ASP A 95 8.30 11.79 -6.36
C ASP A 95 7.11 10.96 -6.89
N PHE A 96 5.92 11.59 -6.88
CA PHE A 96 4.67 10.96 -7.31
C PHE A 96 4.69 10.60 -8.80
N ASP A 97 5.24 11.47 -9.65
CA ASP A 97 5.32 11.24 -11.10
C ASP A 97 6.01 9.91 -11.40
N ARG A 98 7.09 9.59 -10.66
CA ARG A 98 7.81 8.34 -10.83
C ARG A 98 7.04 7.12 -10.34
N LEU A 99 6.26 7.25 -9.28
CA LEU A 99 5.39 6.17 -8.79
C LEU A 99 4.21 5.94 -9.73
N GLU A 100 3.59 7.00 -10.25
CA GLU A 100 2.48 6.92 -11.18
C GLU A 100 2.88 6.45 -12.58
N ALA A 101 4.13 6.69 -12.98
CA ALA A 101 4.70 6.16 -14.21
C ALA A 101 4.84 4.62 -14.19
N LEU A 102 4.75 3.97 -13.02
CA LEU A 102 4.70 2.52 -12.93
C LEU A 102 3.32 2.03 -13.35
N THR A 103 3.23 1.57 -14.59
CA THR A 103 2.02 0.95 -15.14
C THR A 103 2.12 -0.58 -15.19
N ASP A 104 3.17 -1.17 -14.64
CA ASP A 104 3.42 -2.62 -14.66
C ASP A 104 2.27 -3.43 -14.01
N TRP A 105 1.46 -2.78 -13.16
CA TRP A 105 0.33 -3.37 -12.48
C TRP A 105 -1.04 -3.14 -13.15
N LYS A 106 -1.12 -2.27 -14.15
CA LYS A 106 -2.35 -1.93 -14.89
C LYS A 106 -2.65 -2.98 -15.96
#